data_AF-A0A843L241-F1
#
_entry.id   AF-A0A843L241-F1
#
_cell.length_a   1.000
_cell.length_b   1.000
_cell.length_c   1.000
_cell.angle_alpha   90.00
_cell.angle_beta   90.00
_cell.angle_gamma   90.00
#
_symmetry.space_group_name_H-M   'P 1'
#
loop_
_entity.id
_entity.type
_entity.pdbx_description
1 polymer ?
#
loop_
_entity_poly.entity_id
_entity_poly.type
_entity_poly.pdbx_seq_one_letter_code
_entity_poly.pdbx_strand_id
1 'polypeptide(L)'
;MAFALHVNMEKCTGCNNCVVACPVDALELYTEGPVAKDKIYKVVNGKAVILDFNAELCAGCGVCVEACPYGVIKLAGPWESRARARKVEA
;
A
#
# COMPACT_ATOMS: atom_id res chain seq x y z
N MET A 1 11.51 12.55 4.31
CA MET A 1 10.18 12.71 4.97
C MET A 1 9.66 11.32 5.22
N ALA A 2 9.21 10.98 6.43
CA ALA A 2 8.78 9.61 6.73
C ALA A 2 7.27 9.45 6.52
N PHE A 3 6.88 8.70 5.50
CA PHE A 3 5.51 8.27 5.25
C PHE A 3 5.40 6.77 5.57
N ALA A 4 4.22 6.32 5.99
CA ALA A 4 3.95 4.92 6.26
C ALA A 4 2.70 4.48 5.48
N LEU A 5 2.86 3.44 4.67
CA LEU A 5 1.77 2.81 3.93
C LEU A 5 1.31 1.55 4.67
N HIS A 6 0.05 1.53 5.07
CA HIS A 6 -0.57 0.37 5.70
C HIS A 6 -1.54 -0.29 4.73
N VAL A 7 -1.37 -1.58 4.47
CA VAL A 7 -2.22 -2.35 3.57
C VAL A 7 -2.76 -3.57 4.29
N ASN A 8 -4.08 -3.74 4.29
CA ASN A 8 -4.68 -4.98 4.77
C ASN A 8 -4.47 -6.07 3.71
N MET A 9 -3.46 -6.92 3.92
CA MET A 9 -3.08 -7.99 2.99
C MET A 9 -4.07 -9.16 2.95
N GLU A 10 -4.94 -9.33 3.95
CA GLU A 10 -6.02 -10.33 3.89
C GLU A 10 -7.03 -9.96 2.79
N LYS A 11 -7.39 -8.67 2.73
CA LYS A 11 -8.36 -8.13 1.76
C LYS A 11 -7.73 -7.66 0.45
N CYS A 12 -6.42 -7.41 0.42
CA CYS A 12 -5.70 -7.07 -0.80
C CYS A 12 -5.84 -8.19 -1.83
N THR A 13 -6.17 -7.87 -3.08
CA THR A 13 -6.29 -8.86 -4.16
C THR A 13 -5.05 -8.97 -5.03
N GLY A 14 -4.07 -8.06 -4.86
CA GLY A 14 -2.92 -7.97 -5.76
C GLY A 14 -3.26 -7.45 -7.15
N CYS A 15 -4.34 -6.68 -7.31
CA CYS A 15 -4.79 -6.13 -8.62
C CYS A 15 -3.87 -5.07 -9.24
N ASN A 16 -2.82 -4.64 -8.53
CA ASN A 16 -1.79 -3.72 -9.03
C ASN A 16 -2.21 -2.27 -9.33
N ASN A 17 -3.46 -1.88 -9.05
CA ASN A 17 -3.93 -0.51 -9.30
C ASN A 17 -3.12 0.56 -8.54
N CYS A 18 -2.70 0.27 -7.31
CA CYS A 18 -1.94 1.23 -6.50
C CYS A 18 -0.54 1.51 -7.07
N VAL A 19 0.08 0.53 -7.71
CA VAL A 19 1.38 0.66 -8.39
C VAL A 19 1.22 1.52 -9.63
N VAL A 20 0.28 1.18 -10.51
CA VAL A 20 0.02 1.93 -11.76
C VAL A 20 -0.39 3.38 -11.49
N ALA A 21 -1.13 3.63 -10.40
CA ALA A 21 -1.55 4.97 -10.04
C ALA A 21 -0.43 5.83 -9.42
N CYS A 22 0.69 5.24 -9.00
CA CYS A 22 1.75 5.98 -8.34
C CYS A 22 2.57 6.77 -9.36
N PRO A 23 2.58 8.12 -9.31
CA PRO A 23 3.30 8.93 -10.30
C PRO A 23 4.82 8.95 -10.09
N VAL A 24 5.30 8.40 -8.98
CA VAL A 24 6.71 8.41 -8.56
C VAL A 24 7.25 6.99 -8.37
N ASP A 25 6.50 5.98 -8.80
CA ASP A 25 6.88 4.56 -8.72
C ASP A 25 7.34 4.11 -7.32
N ALA A 26 6.73 4.66 -6.27
CA ALA A 26 7.07 4.34 -4.87
C ALA A 26 6.51 2.99 -4.40
N LEU A 27 5.78 2.28 -5.24
CA LEU A 27 5.12 1.01 -4.93
C LEU A 27 5.52 -0.03 -5.97
N GLU A 28 5.83 -1.24 -5.51
CA GLU A 28 6.12 -2.36 -6.40
C GLU A 28 5.35 -3.60 -5.93
N LEU A 29 4.69 -4.29 -6.85
CA LEU A 29 3.98 -5.54 -6.56
C LEU A 29 4.64 -6.69 -7.32
N TYR A 30 5.17 -7.66 -6.59
CA TYR A 30 5.79 -8.84 -7.17
C TYR A 30 5.38 -10.11 -6.46
N THR A 31 5.66 -11.23 -7.10
CA THR A 31 5.46 -12.56 -6.55
C THR A 31 6.81 -13.23 -6.39
N GLU A 32 7.22 -13.54 -5.17
CA GLU A 32 8.49 -14.24 -4.91
C GLU A 32 8.30 -15.71 -4.51
N GLY A 33 9.40 -16.44 -4.57
CA GLY A 33 9.55 -17.85 -4.16
C GLY A 33 9.38 -18.05 -2.66
N PRO A 34 9.98 -19.08 -2.04
CA PRO A 34 9.55 -19.65 -0.76
C PRO A 34 9.32 -18.59 0.32
N VAL A 35 8.23 -18.79 1.04
CA VAL A 35 7.64 -17.84 1.97
C VAL A 35 8.65 -17.40 3.04
N ALA A 36 9.18 -16.18 2.95
CA ALA A 36 10.04 -15.60 3.99
C ALA A 36 9.21 -15.19 5.20
N LYS A 37 9.75 -15.26 6.43
CA LYS A 37 9.01 -14.88 7.66
C LYS A 37 9.05 -13.36 7.93
N ASP A 38 9.74 -12.61 7.08
CA ASP A 38 10.28 -11.30 7.43
C ASP A 38 9.47 -10.13 6.84
N LYS A 39 8.46 -10.42 6.02
CA LYS A 39 7.62 -9.44 5.34
C LYS A 39 6.12 -9.75 5.51
N ILE A 40 5.26 -8.73 5.40
CA ILE A 40 3.81 -8.93 5.35
C ILE A 40 3.41 -9.19 3.89
N TYR A 41 2.90 -10.38 3.60
CA TYR A 41 2.53 -10.80 2.24
C TYR A 41 1.22 -11.58 2.25
N LYS A 42 0.60 -11.71 1.07
CA LYS A 42 -0.57 -12.57 0.87
C LYS A 42 -0.16 -13.79 0.06
N VAL A 43 -0.43 -14.99 0.55
CA VAL A 43 -0.20 -16.20 -0.25
C VAL A 43 -1.39 -16.43 -1.17
N VAL A 44 -1.15 -16.49 -2.48
CA VAL A 44 -2.13 -16.84 -3.51
C VAL A 44 -1.57 -18.02 -4.30
N ASN A 45 -2.29 -19.14 -4.33
CA ASN A 45 -1.89 -20.36 -5.05
C ASN A 45 -0.47 -20.85 -4.72
N GLY A 46 -0.08 -20.78 -3.44
CA GLY A 46 1.24 -21.22 -2.96
C GLY A 46 2.39 -20.24 -3.26
N LYS A 47 2.10 -19.04 -3.79
CA LYS A 47 3.09 -17.98 -4.02
C LYS A 47 2.82 -16.76 -3.16
N ALA A 48 3.86 -16.09 -2.67
CA ALA A 48 3.73 -14.89 -1.86
C ALA A 48 3.61 -13.66 -2.76
N VAL A 49 2.49 -12.94 -2.66
CA VAL A 49 2.26 -11.63 -3.25
C VAL A 49 2.73 -10.58 -2.26
N ILE A 50 3.70 -9.78 -2.68
CA ILE A 50 4.37 -8.77 -1.86
C ILE A 50 4.15 -7.42 -2.48
N LEU A 51 3.77 -6.46 -1.64
CA LEU A 51 3.73 -5.06 -1.98
C LEU A 51 4.88 -4.37 -1.24
N ASP A 52 5.88 -3.96 -2.00
CA ASP A 52 7.01 -3.18 -1.50
C ASP A 52 6.69 -1.68 -1.59
N PHE A 53 7.15 -0.93 -0.59
CA PHE A 53 6.88 0.49 -0.46
C PHE A 53 8.17 1.24 -0.16
N ASN A 54 8.57 2.10 -1.10
CA ASN A 54 9.71 2.97 -0.94
C ASN A 54 9.30 4.32 -0.33
N ALA A 55 9.54 4.47 0.98
CA ALA A 55 9.21 5.68 1.72
C ALA A 55 10.05 6.91 1.29
N GLU A 56 11.22 6.71 0.68
CA GLU A 56 12.07 7.81 0.20
C GLU A 56 11.53 8.44 -1.08
N LEU A 57 10.90 7.63 -1.95
CA LEU A 57 10.26 8.10 -3.18
C LEU A 57 8.85 8.64 -2.94
N CYS A 58 8.18 8.20 -1.89
CA CYS A 58 6.79 8.58 -1.63
C CYS A 58 6.64 10.09 -1.38
N ALA A 59 5.87 10.76 -2.23
CA ALA A 59 5.53 12.18 -2.08
C ALA A 59 4.33 12.44 -1.13
N GLY A 60 3.70 11.39 -0.59
CA GLY A 60 2.57 11.53 0.31
C GLY A 60 1.23 11.95 -0.34
N CYS A 61 1.10 11.81 -1.67
CA CYS A 61 -0.05 12.35 -2.42
C CYS A 61 -1.40 11.61 -2.23
N GLY A 62 -1.39 10.38 -1.73
CA GLY A 62 -2.61 9.62 -1.42
C GLY A 62 -3.33 8.97 -2.60
N VAL A 63 -2.86 9.13 -3.84
CA VAL A 63 -3.51 8.55 -5.03
C VAL A 63 -3.65 7.03 -4.98
N CYS A 64 -2.74 6.33 -4.29
CA CYS A 64 -2.83 4.88 -4.09
C CYS A 64 -4.02 4.47 -3.22
N VAL A 65 -4.45 5.33 -2.29
CA VAL A 65 -5.63 5.12 -1.44
C VAL A 65 -6.90 5.22 -2.29
N GLU A 66 -6.98 6.22 -3.17
CA GLU A 66 -8.12 6.43 -4.07
C GLU A 66 -8.19 5.36 -5.17
N ALA A 67 -7.04 4.95 -5.70
CA ALA A 67 -6.95 3.92 -6.73
C ALA A 67 -7.31 2.51 -6.23
N CYS A 68 -7.38 2.29 -4.92
CA CYS A 68 -7.72 1.00 -4.33
C CYS A 68 -9.24 0.80 -4.32
N PRO A 69 -9.81 -0.05 -5.20
CA PRO A 69 -11.27 -0.24 -5.27
C PRO A 69 -11.83 -0.94 -4.01
N TYR A 70 -10.97 -1.61 -3.23
CA TYR A 70 -11.34 -2.31 -2.01
C TYR A 70 -11.15 -1.46 -0.75
N GLY A 71 -10.57 -0.26 -0.86
CA GLY A 71 -10.32 0.63 0.28
C GLY A 71 -9.42 0.03 1.36
N VAL A 72 -8.46 -0.83 0.97
CA VAL A 72 -7.60 -1.56 1.92
C VAL A 72 -6.27 -0.87 2.23
N ILE A 73 -6.00 0.28 1.60
CA ILE A 73 -4.76 1.04 1.72
C ILE A 73 -5.01 2.28 2.60
N LYS A 74 -4.12 2.52 3.55
CA LYS A 74 -4.06 3.76 4.35
C LYS A 74 -2.65 4.34 4.26
N LEU A 75 -2.56 5.66 4.10
CA LEU A 75 -1.31 6.39 4.06
C LEU A 75 -1.23 7.31 5.28
N ALA A 76 -0.20 7.13 6.10
CA ALA A 76 0.09 7.96 7.27
C ALA A 76 1.36 8.78 7.05
N GLY A 77 1.43 9.98 7.63
CA GLY A 77 2.62 10.83 7.56
C GLY A 77 2.37 12.23 8.13
N PRO A 78 3.39 13.11 8.18
CA PRO A 78 3.34 14.40 8.86
C PRO A 78 2.39 15.45 8.25
N TRP A 79 1.52 15.06 7.30
CA TRP A 79 0.58 15.91 6.59
C TRP A 79 -0.87 15.86 7.12
N GLU A 80 -1.14 15.12 8.21
CA GLU A 80 -2.52 14.85 8.72
C GLU A 80 -3.37 16.10 9.05
N SER A 81 -2.87 17.33 8.85
CA SER A 81 -3.55 18.57 9.15
C SER A 81 -4.48 19.14 8.07
N ARG A 82 -4.58 18.60 6.83
CA ARG A 82 -5.38 19.31 5.78
C ARG A 82 -6.36 18.57 4.86
N ALA A 83 -6.61 17.26 4.91
CA ALA A 83 -7.66 16.71 4.02
C ALA A 83 -8.65 15.66 4.53
N ARG A 84 -8.40 14.78 5.51
CA ARG A 84 -9.40 13.73 5.80
C ARG A 84 -9.29 13.01 7.14
N ALA A 85 -9.27 13.76 8.24
CA ALA A 85 -9.66 13.23 9.56
C ALA A 85 -11.20 13.03 9.70
N ARG A 86 -12.01 13.39 8.69
CA ARG A 86 -13.45 13.07 8.65
C ARG A 86 -13.65 11.69 8.03
N LYS A 87 -13.63 10.61 8.83
CA LYS A 87 -14.29 9.28 8.62
C LYS A 87 -13.52 8.08 9.23
N VAL A 88 -12.67 8.27 10.23
CA VAL A 88 -12.16 7.14 11.05
C VAL A 88 -12.64 7.27 12.50
N GLU A 89 -13.82 7.87 12.71
CA GLU A 89 -14.61 7.74 13.94
C GLU A 89 -16.09 7.71 13.54
N ALA A 90 -16.59 6.51 13.21
CA ALA A 90 -18.01 6.15 13.17
C ALA A 90 -18.10 4.62 13.24
#